data_AF-A0A954MLF2-F1
#
_entry.id   AF-A0A954MLF2-F1
#
_cell.length_a   1.000
_cell.length_b   1.000
_cell.length_c   1.000
_cell.angle_alpha   90.00
_cell.angle_beta   90.00
_cell.angle_gamma   90.00
#
_symmetry.space_group_name_H-M   'P 1'
#
loop_
_entity.id
_entity.type
_entity.pdbx_description
1 polymer ?
#
loop_
_entity_poly.entity_id
_entity_poly.type
_entity_poly.pdbx_seq_one_letter_code
_entity_poly.pdbx_strand_id
1 'polypeptide(L)'
;MRWTAIVALGLCLAVNLTAVADSWPRFRGPNGTGISELKGIPSTWTEQDYEWVIDLPGKGHSSPVVWDKFLFVTTGTDEGARTLLCLDADSGKELWKVTQEFAANHLHKKNSYASGTPVVDGEHVVVAFADEQHYIVSCYSMLGELKWSKDLGTFNSQHGQGVSPIIYEGMVIVPNDQWGPSRVDAYDVKTGQLKWSSERKFVKTSYATPIVLSVEGKDQIVCLSGGVGLAGIDAKTGKELWSSGELPQRTVASPLVTSNGLVLGTCGQGGRGTLMVAVDPSGSGDVSTTHVKATREQNLPYVPTPIVFGDHLYLWNDDGIVCCVNTSGDMTENVWRARVGGNFSGSPIVIDGRIFCISEDGEVVVLATGDKYELLGRSPLGDNSYATPAVGNGRVYFRTFHKLACLKAKS
;
A
#
# COMPACT_ATOMS: atom_id res chain seq x y z
N MET A 1 -48.33 48.65 8.00
CA MET A 1 -47.20 47.99 7.34
C MET A 1 -47.25 46.51 7.68
N ARG A 2 -47.65 45.66 6.73
CA ARG A 2 -47.68 44.21 6.87
C ARG A 2 -46.32 43.67 6.41
N TRP A 3 -45.59 42.99 7.29
CA TRP A 3 -44.38 42.27 6.93
C TRP A 3 -44.74 40.79 6.79
N THR A 4 -44.80 40.31 5.55
CA THR A 4 -44.86 38.88 5.22
C THR A 4 -43.46 38.29 5.34
N ALA A 5 -43.25 37.41 6.32
CA ALA A 5 -42.04 36.60 6.43
C ALA A 5 -42.13 35.44 5.42
N ILE A 6 -41.25 35.44 4.42
CA ILE A 6 -41.06 34.31 3.50
C ILE A 6 -40.02 33.40 4.15
N VAL A 7 -40.47 32.24 4.64
CA VAL A 7 -39.57 31.16 5.09
C VAL A 7 -39.12 30.40 3.86
N ALA A 8 -37.87 30.61 3.44
CA ALA A 8 -37.24 29.83 2.39
C ALA A 8 -36.83 28.46 2.97
N LEU A 9 -37.54 27.41 2.54
CA LEU A 9 -37.19 26.02 2.84
C LEU A 9 -35.96 25.65 1.98
N GLY A 10 -34.77 25.62 2.58
CA GLY A 10 -33.56 25.14 1.92
C GLY A 10 -33.63 23.63 1.74
N LEU A 11 -33.73 23.17 0.49
CA LEU A 11 -33.52 21.77 0.13
C LEU A 11 -32.04 21.42 0.39
N CYS A 12 -31.77 20.70 1.48
CA CYS A 12 -30.50 19.98 1.64
C CYS A 12 -30.47 18.84 0.62
N LEU A 13 -29.79 19.04 -0.50
CA LEU A 13 -29.35 17.93 -1.35
C LEU A 13 -28.34 17.10 -0.54
N ALA A 14 -28.82 16.01 0.06
CA ALA A 14 -27.95 14.95 0.51
C ALA A 14 -27.26 14.37 -0.72
N VAL A 15 -25.96 14.63 -0.86
CA VAL A 15 -25.11 13.90 -1.80
C VAL A 15 -25.10 12.46 -1.28
N ASN A 16 -25.88 11.59 -1.91
CA ASN A 16 -25.72 10.16 -1.75
C ASN A 16 -24.33 9.82 -2.30
N LEU A 17 -23.33 9.80 -1.42
CA LEU A 17 -22.15 8.97 -1.61
C LEU A 17 -22.70 7.56 -1.76
N THR A 18 -22.89 7.10 -2.99
CA THR A 18 -23.00 5.68 -3.26
C THR A 18 -21.79 5.04 -2.62
N ALA A 19 -22.01 4.31 -1.52
CA ALA A 19 -20.98 3.50 -0.91
C ALA A 19 -20.36 2.70 -2.05
N VAL A 20 -19.09 2.98 -2.36
CA VAL A 20 -18.34 2.17 -3.31
C VAL A 20 -18.32 0.80 -2.68
N ALA A 21 -19.07 -0.13 -3.27
CA ALA A 21 -19.20 -1.49 -2.76
C ALA A 21 -17.79 -2.06 -2.51
N ASP A 22 -17.59 -2.61 -1.31
CA ASP A 22 -16.42 -3.35 -0.78
C ASP A 22 -15.23 -3.50 -1.76
N SER A 23 -14.52 -2.40 -2.04
CA SER A 23 -13.42 -2.33 -3.00
C SER A 23 -12.05 -2.20 -2.31
N TRP A 24 -11.02 -2.73 -2.98
CA TRP A 24 -9.62 -2.70 -2.53
C TRP A 24 -8.74 -2.09 -3.62
N PRO A 25 -8.79 -0.76 -3.82
CA PRO A 25 -8.36 -0.16 -5.08
C PRO A 25 -6.84 -0.12 -5.31
N ARG A 26 -6.02 -0.37 -4.29
CA ARG A 26 -4.57 -0.15 -4.31
C ARG A 26 -3.86 -1.04 -3.29
N PHE A 27 -2.54 -0.95 -3.24
CA PHE A 27 -1.74 -1.56 -2.17
C PHE A 27 -2.31 -1.20 -0.79
N ARG A 28 -2.60 -2.22 0.02
CA ARG A 28 -3.27 -2.13 1.34
C ARG A 28 -4.65 -1.44 1.32
N GLY A 29 -5.36 -1.45 0.20
CA GLY A 29 -6.78 -1.07 0.16
C GLY A 29 -7.04 0.42 0.29
N PRO A 30 -8.23 0.84 0.75
CA PRO A 30 -8.61 2.25 0.85
C PRO A 30 -7.56 3.08 1.60
N ASN A 31 -7.04 4.09 0.90
CA ASN A 31 -5.94 4.96 1.34
C ASN A 31 -4.68 4.23 1.88
N GLY A 32 -4.47 2.96 1.53
CA GLY A 32 -3.34 2.17 2.02
C GLY A 32 -3.40 1.76 3.50
N THR A 33 -4.57 1.86 4.13
CA THR A 33 -4.76 1.59 5.57
C THR A 33 -4.52 0.13 5.94
N GLY A 34 -4.89 -0.79 5.06
CA GLY A 34 -4.90 -2.23 5.30
C GLY A 34 -6.03 -2.66 6.23
N ILE A 35 -7.13 -1.90 6.33
CA ILE A 35 -8.25 -2.19 7.22
C ILE A 35 -9.49 -2.52 6.39
N SER A 36 -10.18 -3.61 6.76
CA SER A 36 -11.49 -3.99 6.23
C SER A 36 -12.47 -4.29 7.37
N GLU A 37 -13.72 -3.89 7.16
CA GLU A 37 -14.85 -4.23 8.03
C GLU A 37 -15.52 -5.56 7.66
N LEU A 38 -14.99 -6.28 6.66
CA LEU A 38 -15.54 -7.56 6.24
C LEU A 38 -15.57 -8.56 7.40
N LYS A 39 -16.75 -9.15 7.64
CA LYS A 39 -16.96 -10.17 8.69
C LYS A 39 -16.98 -11.58 8.10
N GLY A 40 -16.94 -12.59 8.96
CA GLY A 40 -17.21 -13.98 8.55
C GLY A 40 -16.05 -14.72 7.90
N ILE A 41 -14.87 -14.10 7.78
CA ILE A 41 -13.64 -14.80 7.37
C ILE A 41 -13.12 -15.62 8.55
N PRO A 42 -12.83 -16.93 8.39
CA PRO A 42 -12.30 -17.75 9.47
C PRO A 42 -10.83 -17.41 9.79
N SER A 43 -10.40 -17.65 11.03
CA SER A 43 -8.99 -17.49 11.43
C SER A 43 -8.11 -18.68 11.04
N THR A 44 -8.72 -19.81 10.69
CA THR A 44 -8.08 -21.03 10.18
C THR A 44 -8.95 -21.66 9.10
N TRP A 45 -8.35 -22.17 8.04
CA TRP A 45 -9.04 -22.86 6.96
C TRP A 45 -8.12 -23.89 6.29
N THR A 46 -8.70 -24.73 5.44
CA THR A 46 -7.94 -25.66 4.58
C THR A 46 -8.18 -25.34 3.11
N GLU A 47 -7.51 -26.05 2.21
CA GLU A 47 -7.70 -25.87 0.76
C GLU A 47 -9.16 -26.08 0.31
N GLN A 48 -9.96 -26.85 1.06
CA GLN A 48 -11.37 -27.13 0.76
C GLN A 48 -12.29 -25.95 1.08
N ASP A 49 -11.84 -24.97 1.90
CA ASP A 49 -12.62 -23.78 2.22
C ASP A 49 -12.51 -22.68 1.16
N TYR A 50 -11.53 -22.75 0.25
CA TYR A 50 -11.40 -21.77 -0.82
C TYR A 50 -12.59 -21.85 -1.79
N GLU A 51 -13.12 -20.69 -2.17
CA GLU A 51 -14.13 -20.62 -3.23
C GLU A 51 -13.52 -20.97 -4.58
N TRP A 52 -12.28 -20.55 -4.81
CA TRP A 52 -11.46 -20.97 -5.94
C TRP A 52 -9.97 -20.74 -5.66
N VAL A 53 -9.13 -21.48 -6.38
CA VAL A 53 -7.69 -21.28 -6.48
C VAL A 53 -7.31 -21.41 -7.94
N ILE A 54 -6.48 -20.50 -8.43
CA ILE A 54 -5.97 -20.51 -9.81
C ILE A 54 -4.45 -20.44 -9.83
N ASP A 55 -3.85 -20.96 -10.90
CA ASP A 55 -2.46 -20.69 -11.23
C ASP A 55 -2.35 -19.37 -12.00
N LEU A 56 -1.30 -18.61 -11.70
CA LEU A 56 -0.97 -17.34 -12.34
C LEU A 56 0.13 -17.55 -13.40
N PRO A 57 0.07 -16.82 -14.53
CA PRO A 57 1.12 -16.89 -15.53
C PRO A 57 2.36 -16.15 -15.04
N GLY A 58 3.44 -16.89 -14.77
CA GLY A 58 4.70 -16.32 -14.28
C GLY A 58 4.68 -16.02 -12.77
N LYS A 59 5.65 -15.23 -12.33
CA LYS A 59 5.88 -14.90 -10.91
C LYS A 59 5.58 -13.43 -10.63
N GLY A 60 5.10 -13.09 -9.45
CA GLY A 60 5.05 -11.69 -9.01
C GLY A 60 4.72 -11.52 -7.54
N HIS A 61 5.06 -10.37 -6.98
CA HIS A 61 4.91 -10.04 -5.56
C HIS A 61 3.85 -8.99 -5.28
N SER A 62 3.22 -8.41 -6.32
CA SER A 62 2.16 -7.42 -6.15
C SER A 62 0.99 -7.98 -5.35
N SER A 63 0.34 -7.07 -4.64
CA SER A 63 -0.90 -7.40 -3.94
C SER A 63 -2.06 -7.40 -4.93
N PRO A 64 -3.10 -8.22 -4.73
CA PRO A 64 -4.32 -8.09 -5.51
C PRO A 64 -5.00 -6.75 -5.24
N VAL A 65 -5.70 -6.23 -6.23
CA VAL A 65 -6.62 -5.09 -6.07
C VAL A 65 -7.96 -5.44 -6.68
N VAL A 66 -9.03 -4.99 -6.05
CA VAL A 66 -10.41 -5.41 -6.37
C VAL A 66 -11.25 -4.15 -6.58
N TRP A 67 -12.01 -4.12 -7.66
CA TRP A 67 -13.04 -3.12 -7.88
C TRP A 67 -14.25 -3.75 -8.56
N ASP A 68 -15.37 -3.85 -7.83
CA ASP A 68 -16.52 -4.63 -8.28
C ASP A 68 -16.04 -6.04 -8.71
N LYS A 69 -16.58 -6.65 -9.76
CA LYS A 69 -16.14 -7.96 -10.26
C LYS A 69 -14.70 -8.03 -10.81
N PHE A 70 -13.97 -6.92 -10.91
CA PHE A 70 -12.64 -6.91 -11.52
C PHE A 70 -11.55 -7.06 -10.46
N LEU A 71 -10.71 -8.07 -10.64
CA LEU A 71 -9.57 -8.39 -9.79
C LEU A 71 -8.28 -8.26 -10.59
N PHE A 72 -7.40 -7.35 -10.18
CA PHE A 72 -6.15 -7.09 -10.88
C PHE A 72 -4.94 -7.56 -10.08
N VAL A 73 -3.97 -8.10 -10.81
CA VAL A 73 -2.65 -8.45 -10.29
C VAL A 73 -1.60 -8.25 -11.38
N THR A 74 -0.33 -8.15 -11.01
CA THR A 74 0.78 -8.09 -11.97
C THR A 74 1.65 -9.34 -11.91
N THR A 75 2.19 -9.78 -13.04
CA THR A 75 3.11 -10.92 -13.11
C THR A 75 4.29 -10.57 -14.02
N GLY A 76 5.38 -11.33 -13.91
CA GLY A 76 6.51 -11.24 -14.82
C GLY A 76 7.14 -12.59 -15.09
N THR A 77 7.88 -12.66 -16.20
CA THR A 77 8.63 -13.86 -16.63
C THR A 77 10.12 -13.66 -16.44
N ASP A 78 10.91 -14.74 -16.46
CA ASP A 78 12.36 -14.67 -16.28
C ASP A 78 13.05 -13.90 -17.42
N GLU A 79 12.45 -13.89 -18.61
CA GLU A 79 12.90 -13.13 -19.79
C GLU A 79 12.67 -11.61 -19.65
N GLY A 80 11.85 -11.20 -18.68
CA GLY A 80 11.54 -9.80 -18.43
C GLY A 80 10.23 -9.32 -19.04
N ALA A 81 9.33 -10.17 -19.51
CA ALA A 81 7.97 -9.70 -19.81
C ALA A 81 7.27 -9.29 -18.50
N ARG A 82 6.51 -8.19 -18.51
CA ARG A 82 5.68 -7.75 -17.37
C ARG A 82 4.23 -7.67 -17.80
N THR A 83 3.32 -8.26 -17.04
CA THR A 83 1.90 -8.39 -17.40
C THR A 83 1.02 -7.80 -16.32
N LEU A 84 0.05 -6.96 -16.73
CA LEU A 84 -1.14 -6.67 -15.94
C LEU A 84 -2.23 -7.67 -16.33
N LEU A 85 -2.70 -8.42 -15.33
CA LEU A 85 -3.74 -9.43 -15.48
C LEU A 85 -5.03 -8.91 -14.85
N CYS A 86 -6.14 -9.04 -15.57
CA CYS A 86 -7.48 -8.79 -15.07
C CYS A 86 -8.25 -10.10 -15.01
N LEU A 87 -8.79 -10.39 -13.84
CA LEU A 87 -9.52 -11.60 -13.49
C LEU A 87 -10.95 -11.25 -13.07
N ASP A 88 -11.85 -12.20 -13.27
CA ASP A 88 -13.17 -12.17 -12.69
C ASP A 88 -13.10 -12.54 -11.21
N ALA A 89 -13.54 -11.65 -10.32
CA ALA A 89 -13.41 -11.81 -8.88
C ALA A 89 -14.26 -12.96 -8.31
N ASP A 90 -15.32 -13.35 -9.00
CA ASP A 90 -16.21 -14.44 -8.60
C ASP A 90 -15.65 -15.83 -8.94
N SER A 91 -14.93 -15.96 -10.06
CA SER A 91 -14.48 -17.24 -10.59
C SER A 91 -12.97 -17.42 -10.74
N GLY A 92 -12.19 -16.34 -10.60
CA GLY A 92 -10.75 -16.33 -10.86
C GLY A 92 -10.37 -16.42 -12.35
N LYS A 93 -11.33 -16.43 -13.28
CA LYS A 93 -11.04 -16.58 -14.70
C LYS A 93 -10.38 -15.32 -15.28
N GLU A 94 -9.40 -15.50 -16.17
CA GLU A 94 -8.82 -14.40 -16.94
C GLU A 94 -9.90 -13.72 -17.79
N LEU A 95 -10.09 -12.42 -17.59
CA LEU A 95 -10.94 -11.56 -18.42
C LEU A 95 -10.13 -10.97 -19.56
N TRP A 96 -8.95 -10.46 -19.24
CA TRP A 96 -7.98 -9.94 -20.20
C TRP A 96 -6.61 -9.80 -19.55
N LYS A 97 -5.57 -9.64 -20.38
CA LYS A 97 -4.23 -9.26 -19.94
C LYS A 97 -3.55 -8.35 -20.96
N VAL A 98 -2.63 -7.54 -20.46
CA VAL A 98 -1.74 -6.72 -21.29
C VAL A 98 -0.31 -6.96 -20.83
N THR A 99 0.57 -7.27 -21.79
CA THR A 99 1.99 -7.53 -21.55
C THR A 99 2.82 -6.39 -22.13
N GLN A 100 3.77 -5.92 -21.35
CA GLN A 100 4.81 -4.98 -21.75
C GLN A 100 6.14 -5.75 -21.79
N GLU A 101 6.81 -5.66 -22.93
CA GLU A 101 8.14 -6.24 -23.10
C GLU A 101 9.19 -5.31 -22.51
N PHE A 102 10.02 -5.87 -21.63
CA PHE A 102 11.20 -5.22 -21.07
C PHE A 102 12.36 -6.20 -21.16
N ALA A 103 13.59 -5.68 -21.10
CA ALA A 103 14.73 -6.56 -20.94
C ALA A 103 14.71 -7.22 -19.55
N ALA A 104 15.24 -8.44 -19.46
CA ALA A 104 15.67 -8.97 -18.18
C ALA A 104 16.76 -8.07 -17.60
N ASN A 105 16.68 -7.75 -16.31
CA ASN A 105 17.62 -6.87 -15.63
C ASN A 105 17.87 -7.34 -14.19
N HIS A 106 18.84 -6.74 -13.52
CA HIS A 106 19.19 -7.16 -12.18
C HIS A 106 18.03 -6.94 -11.19
N LEU A 107 17.73 -7.97 -10.39
CA LEU A 107 16.78 -7.92 -9.28
C LEU A 107 17.42 -8.45 -7.99
N HIS A 108 17.08 -7.83 -6.86
CA HIS A 108 17.36 -8.43 -5.57
C HIS A 108 16.46 -9.66 -5.35
N LYS A 109 16.94 -10.67 -4.60
CA LYS A 109 16.19 -11.93 -4.34
C LYS A 109 14.80 -11.77 -3.71
N LYS A 110 14.55 -10.63 -3.06
CA LYS A 110 13.24 -10.25 -2.48
C LYS A 110 12.37 -9.42 -3.42
N ASN A 111 12.77 -9.28 -4.68
CA ASN A 111 12.05 -8.53 -5.70
C ASN A 111 11.66 -9.42 -6.89
N SER A 112 10.70 -8.94 -7.69
CA SER A 112 10.22 -9.52 -8.94
C SER A 112 10.01 -8.38 -9.94
N TYR A 113 9.88 -8.70 -11.22
CA TYR A 113 9.49 -7.71 -12.23
C TYR A 113 8.07 -7.14 -12.05
N ALA A 114 7.30 -7.71 -11.12
CA ALA A 114 5.90 -7.37 -10.86
C ALA A 114 5.64 -7.19 -9.35
N SER A 115 6.50 -6.44 -8.67
CA SER A 115 6.33 -6.13 -7.24
C SER A 115 5.45 -4.92 -6.98
N GLY A 116 5.45 -3.93 -7.90
CA GLY A 116 4.52 -2.80 -7.84
C GLY A 116 3.08 -3.27 -7.97
N THR A 117 2.23 -2.83 -7.03
CA THR A 117 0.79 -3.14 -7.03
C THR A 117 0.06 -2.15 -7.94
N PRO A 118 -0.85 -2.60 -8.83
CA PRO A 118 -1.68 -1.70 -9.63
C PRO A 118 -2.59 -0.83 -8.74
N VAL A 119 -3.14 0.24 -9.31
CA VAL A 119 -4.20 1.04 -8.69
C VAL A 119 -5.39 1.18 -9.63
N VAL A 120 -6.61 1.14 -9.09
CA VAL A 120 -7.87 1.24 -9.82
C VAL A 120 -8.82 2.24 -9.17
N ASP A 121 -9.55 3.01 -9.98
CA ASP A 121 -10.56 3.99 -9.52
C ASP A 121 -11.98 3.69 -10.04
N GLY A 122 -12.18 2.54 -10.68
CA GLY A 122 -13.44 2.10 -11.28
C GLY A 122 -13.64 2.50 -12.74
N GLU A 123 -12.80 3.38 -13.26
CA GLU A 123 -12.77 3.73 -14.68
C GLU A 123 -11.40 3.39 -15.32
N HIS A 124 -10.34 3.54 -14.53
CA HIS A 124 -8.95 3.42 -14.92
C HIS A 124 -8.22 2.41 -14.04
N VAL A 125 -7.27 1.71 -14.64
CA VAL A 125 -6.32 0.83 -13.97
C VAL A 125 -4.92 1.26 -14.37
N VAL A 126 -4.06 1.53 -13.39
CA VAL A 126 -2.72 2.04 -13.62
C VAL A 126 -1.68 1.08 -13.07
N VAL A 127 -0.67 0.79 -13.90
CA VAL A 127 0.52 0.03 -13.53
C VAL A 127 1.77 0.85 -13.79
N ALA A 128 2.80 0.55 -13.01
CA ALA A 128 4.12 1.11 -13.18
C ALA A 128 5.14 -0.05 -13.21
N PHE A 129 5.83 -0.21 -14.34
CA PHE A 129 6.86 -1.22 -14.54
C PHE A 129 8.17 -0.56 -14.89
N ALA A 130 9.29 -1.16 -14.48
CA ALA A 130 10.59 -0.64 -14.85
C ALA A 130 11.64 -1.72 -15.10
N ASP A 131 12.64 -1.33 -15.88
CA ASP A 131 13.98 -1.90 -15.90
C ASP A 131 15.00 -0.77 -15.62
N GLU A 132 16.28 -1.01 -15.90
CA GLU A 132 17.34 -0.03 -15.66
C GLU A 132 17.26 1.20 -16.59
N GLN A 133 16.58 1.09 -17.75
CA GLN A 133 16.51 2.12 -18.80
C GLN A 133 15.15 2.83 -18.85
N HIS A 134 14.08 2.11 -18.53
CA HIS A 134 12.71 2.55 -18.70
C HIS A 134 11.93 2.41 -17.40
N TYR A 135 11.16 3.44 -17.06
CA TYR A 135 10.17 3.42 -15.98
C TYR A 135 8.85 3.85 -16.57
N ILE A 136 8.05 2.86 -16.97
CA ILE A 136 6.84 3.07 -17.74
C ILE A 136 5.63 3.03 -16.81
N VAL A 137 4.88 4.13 -16.80
CA VAL A 137 3.57 4.23 -16.17
C VAL A 137 2.52 4.17 -17.26
N SER A 138 1.58 3.23 -17.14
CA SER A 138 0.55 3.00 -18.15
C SER A 138 -0.83 2.96 -17.51
N CYS A 139 -1.77 3.68 -18.12
CA CYS A 139 -3.16 3.73 -17.73
C CYS A 139 -4.02 2.99 -18.76
N TYR A 140 -4.86 2.10 -18.28
CA TYR A 140 -5.80 1.31 -19.06
C TYR A 140 -7.22 1.59 -18.57
N SER A 141 -8.21 1.34 -19.42
CA SER A 141 -9.60 1.20 -18.94
C SER A 141 -9.79 -0.10 -18.17
N MET A 142 -10.91 -0.22 -17.46
CA MET A 142 -11.36 -1.49 -16.84
C MET A 142 -11.44 -2.67 -17.81
N LEU A 143 -11.54 -2.43 -19.12
CA LEU A 143 -11.62 -3.45 -20.16
C LEU A 143 -10.28 -3.69 -20.88
N GLY A 144 -9.17 -3.14 -20.38
CA GLY A 144 -7.82 -3.41 -20.89
C GLY A 144 -7.39 -2.55 -22.08
N GLU A 145 -8.20 -1.59 -22.51
CA GLU A 145 -7.80 -0.62 -23.54
C GLU A 145 -6.78 0.37 -22.98
N LEU A 146 -5.61 0.46 -23.61
CA LEU A 146 -4.58 1.45 -23.26
C LEU A 146 -5.08 2.87 -23.53
N LYS A 147 -5.07 3.72 -22.50
CA LYS A 147 -5.44 5.14 -22.59
C LYS A 147 -4.24 6.03 -22.81
N TRP A 148 -3.18 5.80 -22.05
CA TRP A 148 -1.90 6.47 -22.25
C TRP A 148 -0.77 5.66 -21.59
N SER A 149 0.44 5.90 -22.06
CA SER A 149 1.67 5.36 -21.49
C SER A 149 2.76 6.45 -21.46
N LYS A 150 3.54 6.48 -20.39
CA LYS A 150 4.62 7.44 -20.18
C LYS A 150 5.85 6.71 -19.70
N ASP A 151 6.94 6.85 -20.44
CA ASP A 151 8.26 6.46 -19.98
C ASP A 151 8.91 7.64 -19.25
N LEU A 152 9.28 7.42 -18.00
CA LEU A 152 9.89 8.40 -17.10
C LEU A 152 11.43 8.41 -17.20
N GLY A 153 12.00 7.56 -18.04
CA GLY A 153 13.44 7.34 -18.20
C GLY A 153 13.94 6.22 -17.29
N THR A 154 15.17 6.30 -16.83
CA THR A 154 15.80 5.23 -16.06
C THR A 154 15.14 5.02 -14.70
N PHE A 155 15.17 3.78 -14.20
CA PHE A 155 14.96 3.45 -12.80
C PHE A 155 16.18 2.72 -12.22
N ASN A 156 17.08 3.47 -11.58
CA ASN A 156 18.28 2.91 -11.00
C ASN A 156 18.08 2.62 -9.50
N SER A 157 18.23 1.36 -9.09
CA SER A 157 18.11 0.98 -7.69
C SER A 157 18.88 -0.29 -7.38
N GLN A 158 19.20 -0.48 -6.09
CA GLN A 158 19.83 -1.72 -5.64
C GLN A 158 18.90 -2.94 -5.74
N HIS A 159 17.57 -2.79 -5.63
CA HIS A 159 16.67 -3.94 -5.50
C HIS A 159 15.78 -4.19 -6.71
N GLY A 160 15.64 -3.23 -7.63
CA GLY A 160 14.62 -3.20 -8.67
C GLY A 160 13.40 -2.37 -8.23
N GLN A 161 12.46 -2.14 -9.16
CA GLN A 161 11.24 -1.37 -8.90
C GLN A 161 10.27 -2.15 -8.02
N GLY A 162 9.54 -1.46 -7.15
CA GLY A 162 8.47 -2.05 -6.36
C GLY A 162 7.51 -1.05 -5.72
N VAL A 163 7.62 0.24 -6.05
CA VAL A 163 6.72 1.26 -5.53
C VAL A 163 5.42 1.24 -6.32
N SER A 164 4.30 1.40 -5.62
CA SER A 164 2.98 1.41 -6.26
C SER A 164 2.53 2.84 -6.55
N PRO A 165 1.96 3.13 -7.73
CA PRO A 165 1.27 4.40 -7.96
C PRO A 165 -0.01 4.47 -7.11
N ILE A 166 -0.53 5.68 -6.90
CA ILE A 166 -1.84 5.90 -6.28
C ILE A 166 -2.69 6.82 -7.16
N ILE A 167 -4.02 6.70 -7.08
CA ILE A 167 -4.94 7.65 -7.71
C ILE A 167 -5.53 8.55 -6.63
N TYR A 168 -5.52 9.86 -6.86
CA TYR A 168 -6.13 10.87 -6.01
C TYR A 168 -6.75 11.99 -6.85
N GLU A 169 -8.06 12.25 -6.68
CA GLU A 169 -8.80 13.32 -7.39
C GLU A 169 -8.49 13.40 -8.91
N GLY A 170 -8.48 12.26 -9.60
CA GLY A 170 -8.21 12.19 -11.03
C GLY A 170 -6.74 12.40 -11.41
N MET A 171 -5.82 12.32 -10.45
CA MET A 171 -4.38 12.32 -10.67
C MET A 171 -3.76 10.97 -10.32
N VAL A 172 -2.87 10.49 -11.17
CA VAL A 172 -1.94 9.39 -10.87
C VAL A 172 -0.70 9.97 -10.23
N ILE A 173 -0.47 9.64 -8.96
CA ILE A 173 0.73 10.03 -8.23
C ILE A 173 1.75 8.89 -8.33
N VAL A 174 2.94 9.23 -8.83
CA VAL A 174 4.01 8.27 -9.12
C VAL A 174 5.25 8.66 -8.29
N PRO A 175 5.55 7.92 -7.21
CA PRO A 175 6.78 8.11 -6.46
C PRO A 175 7.98 7.56 -7.25
N ASN A 176 9.10 8.26 -7.23
CA ASN A 176 10.35 7.80 -7.81
C ASN A 176 11.55 8.31 -7.01
N ASP A 177 11.87 7.62 -5.91
CA ASP A 177 13.12 7.84 -5.17
C ASP A 177 14.16 6.81 -5.62
N GLN A 178 15.07 7.20 -6.51
CA GLN A 178 16.02 6.31 -7.20
C GLN A 178 17.47 6.81 -7.16
N TRP A 179 18.43 5.98 -7.55
CA TRP A 179 19.85 6.35 -7.73
C TRP A 179 20.03 7.25 -8.95
N GLY A 180 19.54 8.48 -8.84
CA GLY A 180 19.46 9.44 -9.93
C GLY A 180 18.43 10.53 -9.62
N PRO A 181 17.94 11.25 -10.65
CA PRO A 181 16.87 12.22 -10.49
C PRO A 181 15.66 11.58 -9.80
N SER A 182 15.38 12.03 -8.58
CA SER A 182 14.29 11.54 -7.77
C SER A 182 13.18 12.59 -7.73
N ARG A 183 11.94 12.14 -7.89
CA ARG A 183 10.77 13.01 -7.94
C ARG A 183 9.50 12.28 -7.55
N VAL A 184 8.48 13.04 -7.17
CA VAL A 184 7.09 12.58 -7.14
C VAL A 184 6.35 13.34 -8.23
N ASP A 185 5.77 12.63 -9.17
CA ASP A 185 5.04 13.23 -10.29
C ASP A 185 3.54 12.98 -10.14
N ALA A 186 2.73 13.95 -10.54
CA ALA A 186 1.29 13.78 -10.72
C ALA A 186 0.90 13.94 -12.18
N TYR A 187 0.20 12.93 -12.70
CA TYR A 187 -0.34 12.94 -14.05
C TYR A 187 -1.85 12.96 -14.02
N ASP A 188 -2.47 13.69 -14.93
CA ASP A 188 -3.91 13.57 -15.20
C ASP A 188 -4.26 12.12 -15.55
N VAL A 189 -5.17 11.48 -14.82
CA VAL A 189 -5.50 10.05 -15.03
C VAL A 189 -6.11 9.78 -16.40
N LYS A 190 -6.78 10.77 -16.99
CA LYS A 190 -7.46 10.64 -18.29
C LYS A 190 -6.50 10.82 -19.45
N THR A 191 -5.57 11.77 -19.34
CA THR A 191 -4.74 12.22 -20.48
C THR A 191 -3.26 11.88 -20.36
N GLY A 192 -2.78 11.53 -19.16
CA GLY A 192 -1.36 11.31 -18.89
C GLY A 192 -0.53 12.60 -18.94
N GLN A 193 -1.15 13.78 -18.95
CA GLN A 193 -0.45 15.06 -18.90
C GLN A 193 0.09 15.32 -17.50
N LEU A 194 1.35 15.72 -17.40
CA LEU A 194 1.97 16.13 -16.14
C LEU A 194 1.23 17.36 -15.58
N LYS A 195 0.75 17.26 -14.34
CA LYS A 195 0.11 18.34 -13.60
C LYS A 195 1.12 19.08 -12.74
N TRP A 196 1.93 18.34 -12.01
CA TRP A 196 3.03 18.86 -11.22
C TRP A 196 4.11 17.79 -11.03
N SER A 197 5.31 18.25 -10.70
CA SER A 197 6.46 17.41 -10.36
C SER A 197 7.14 18.02 -9.14
N SER A 198 7.47 17.17 -8.17
CA SER A 198 8.16 17.54 -6.94
C SER A 198 9.52 16.87 -6.92
N GLU A 199 10.59 17.63 -7.12
CA GLU A 199 11.95 17.10 -7.00
C GLU A 199 12.21 16.64 -5.55
N ARG A 200 12.95 15.54 -5.41
CA ARG A 200 13.24 14.89 -4.12
C ARG A 200 14.74 14.83 -3.92
N LYS A 201 15.21 15.20 -2.72
CA LYS A 201 16.58 14.92 -2.30
C LYS A 201 16.75 13.40 -2.21
N PHE A 202 17.69 12.86 -2.97
CA PHE A 202 18.05 11.46 -2.92
C PHE A 202 19.17 11.21 -1.87
N VAL A 203 19.01 10.15 -1.07
CA VAL A 203 20.06 9.61 -0.19
C VAL A 203 20.12 8.08 -0.30
N LYS A 204 18.97 7.43 -0.17
CA LYS A 204 18.77 5.98 -0.45
C LYS A 204 17.45 5.78 -1.18
N THR A 205 17.38 4.75 -2.02
CA THR A 205 16.15 4.39 -2.76
C THR A 205 15.02 4.15 -1.78
N SER A 206 13.82 4.67 -2.06
CA SER A 206 12.61 4.39 -1.27
C SER A 206 11.69 3.44 -2.05
N TYR A 207 11.00 2.57 -1.31
CA TYR A 207 9.92 1.73 -1.84
C TYR A 207 8.59 1.97 -1.11
N ALA A 208 8.49 3.06 -0.36
CA ALA A 208 7.28 3.43 0.37
C ALA A 208 6.21 3.97 -0.57
N THR A 209 5.01 3.37 -0.56
CA THR A 209 3.86 3.86 -1.32
C THR A 209 3.19 5.00 -0.52
N PRO A 210 2.94 6.18 -1.10
CA PRO A 210 2.42 7.33 -0.37
C PRO A 210 0.97 7.15 0.04
N ILE A 211 0.53 7.89 1.05
CA ILE A 211 -0.88 7.99 1.46
C ILE A 211 -1.39 9.42 1.24
N VAL A 212 -2.71 9.59 1.29
CA VAL A 212 -3.31 10.93 1.29
C VAL A 212 -3.78 11.26 2.70
N LEU A 213 -3.50 12.47 3.15
CA LEU A 213 -3.94 12.97 4.45
C LEU A 213 -4.48 14.38 4.32
N SER A 214 -5.67 14.63 4.88
CA SER A 214 -6.23 15.98 4.98
C SER A 214 -5.86 16.58 6.33
N VAL A 215 -5.21 17.74 6.32
CA VAL A 215 -4.85 18.49 7.53
C VAL A 215 -5.41 19.90 7.37
N GLU A 216 -6.27 20.32 8.31
CA GLU A 216 -6.94 21.63 8.27
C GLU A 216 -7.64 21.92 6.92
N GLY A 217 -8.23 20.90 6.31
CA GLY A 217 -8.94 21.01 5.02
C GLY A 217 -8.02 21.12 3.80
N LYS A 218 -6.72 20.86 3.95
CA LYS A 218 -5.76 20.76 2.84
C LYS A 218 -5.26 19.34 2.71
N ASP A 219 -5.44 18.77 1.53
CA ASP A 219 -4.99 17.42 1.23
C ASP A 219 -3.52 17.41 0.85
N GLN A 220 -2.81 16.47 1.44
CA GLN A 220 -1.38 16.29 1.28
C GLN A 220 -1.10 14.86 0.82
N ILE A 221 -0.26 14.71 -0.19
CA ILE A 221 0.39 13.44 -0.49
C ILE A 221 1.52 13.28 0.52
N VAL A 222 1.38 12.31 1.41
CA VAL A 222 2.39 12.00 2.43
C VAL A 222 3.31 10.93 1.88
N CYS A 223 4.57 11.31 1.68
CA CYS A 223 5.63 10.45 1.17
C CYS A 223 6.63 10.13 2.29
N LEU A 224 7.37 9.03 2.12
CA LEU A 224 8.48 8.66 2.99
C LEU A 224 9.69 8.32 2.13
N SER A 225 10.81 9.01 2.34
CA SER A 225 12.09 8.60 1.73
C SER A 225 13.27 8.84 2.65
N GLY A 226 14.41 8.20 2.36
CA GLY A 226 15.62 8.39 3.14
C GLY A 226 16.11 9.84 3.14
N GLY A 227 15.94 10.58 2.04
CA GLY A 227 16.55 11.91 1.88
C GLY A 227 15.85 13.05 2.62
N VAL A 228 14.53 12.95 2.84
CA VAL A 228 13.74 14.00 3.52
C VAL A 228 12.82 13.45 4.61
N GLY A 229 12.87 12.15 4.87
CA GLY A 229 12.01 11.48 5.84
C GLY A 229 10.55 11.48 5.41
N LEU A 230 9.66 11.66 6.39
CA LEU A 230 8.25 11.92 6.13
C LEU A 230 8.11 13.33 5.56
N ALA A 231 7.34 13.47 4.49
CA ALA A 231 7.06 14.77 3.91
C ALA A 231 5.60 14.85 3.45
N GLY A 232 4.96 15.98 3.72
CA GLY A 232 3.67 16.35 3.15
C GLY A 232 3.88 17.18 1.89
N ILE A 233 3.30 16.76 0.78
CA ILE A 233 3.29 17.51 -0.48
C ILE A 233 1.85 17.96 -0.74
N ASP A 234 1.63 19.24 -1.01
CA ASP A 234 0.32 19.76 -1.39
C ASP A 234 -0.21 19.00 -2.61
N ALA A 235 -1.35 18.31 -2.45
CA ALA A 235 -1.82 17.35 -3.45
C ALA A 235 -2.18 17.99 -4.80
N LYS A 236 -2.50 19.29 -4.81
CA LYS A 236 -2.91 20.03 -6.01
C LYS A 236 -1.74 20.65 -6.75
N THR A 237 -0.72 21.09 -6.02
CA THR A 237 0.38 21.90 -6.57
C THR A 237 1.71 21.19 -6.64
N GLY A 238 1.89 20.08 -5.91
CA GLY A 238 3.18 19.40 -5.82
C GLY A 238 4.20 20.15 -4.95
N LYS A 239 3.79 21.20 -4.23
CA LYS A 239 4.71 21.93 -3.36
C LYS A 239 4.92 21.16 -2.06
N GLU A 240 6.17 20.92 -1.67
CA GLU A 240 6.47 20.42 -0.32
C GLU A 240 5.96 21.42 0.74
N LEU A 241 5.15 20.90 1.66
CA LEU A 241 4.58 21.66 2.77
C LEU A 241 5.47 21.55 4.00
N TRP A 242 5.90 20.33 4.32
CA TRP A 242 6.80 20.04 5.44
C TRP A 242 7.62 18.77 5.18
N SER A 243 8.75 18.64 5.87
CA SER A 243 9.55 17.42 5.91
C SER A 243 10.19 17.18 7.28
N SER A 244 10.33 15.91 7.67
CA SER A 244 10.88 15.51 8.98
C SER A 244 12.41 15.40 9.01
N GLY A 245 13.07 15.72 7.90
CA GLY A 245 14.52 15.58 7.75
C GLY A 245 14.96 14.17 7.37
N GLU A 246 16.25 14.06 7.03
CA GLU A 246 16.87 12.83 6.53
C GLU A 246 16.75 11.65 7.52
N LEU A 247 16.43 10.47 7.01
CA LEU A 247 16.43 9.22 7.77
C LEU A 247 17.73 8.44 7.50
N PRO A 248 18.30 7.78 8.52
CA PRO A 248 19.62 7.17 8.42
C PRO A 248 19.68 5.97 7.46
N GLN A 249 18.53 5.40 7.09
CA GLN A 249 18.44 4.14 6.37
C GLN A 249 17.35 4.13 5.30
N ARG A 250 17.24 3.00 4.58
CA ARG A 250 16.26 2.83 3.51
C ARG A 250 14.84 2.74 4.07
N THR A 251 13.90 3.32 3.34
CA THR A 251 12.46 3.28 3.62
C THR A 251 11.79 2.30 2.66
N VAL A 252 11.04 1.34 3.20
CA VAL A 252 10.33 0.30 2.42
C VAL A 252 8.86 0.25 2.83
N ALA A 253 8.60 0.17 4.14
CA ALA A 253 7.26 0.34 4.69
C ALA A 253 6.63 1.68 4.25
N SER A 254 5.33 1.66 3.99
CA SER A 254 4.56 2.86 3.63
C SER A 254 4.21 3.70 4.88
N PRO A 255 3.97 5.01 4.75
CA PRO A 255 3.51 5.84 5.87
C PRO A 255 2.17 5.35 6.43
N LEU A 256 1.94 5.59 7.72
CA LEU A 256 0.71 5.24 8.43
C LEU A 256 0.21 6.45 9.21
N VAL A 257 -1.08 6.45 9.56
CA VAL A 257 -1.69 7.51 10.40
C VAL A 257 -2.26 6.87 11.65
N THR A 258 -1.94 7.44 12.80
CA THR A 258 -2.51 7.03 14.09
C THR A 258 -3.94 7.56 14.27
N SER A 259 -4.69 6.99 15.22
CA SER A 259 -6.03 7.49 15.59
C SER A 259 -6.04 8.99 15.97
N ASN A 260 -4.94 9.48 16.56
CA ASN A 260 -4.75 10.88 16.93
C ASN A 260 -4.09 11.76 15.85
N GLY A 261 -3.91 11.25 14.63
CA GLY A 261 -3.48 12.04 13.47
C GLY A 261 -1.97 12.21 13.28
N LEU A 262 -1.13 11.53 14.06
CA LEU A 262 0.31 11.48 13.80
C LEU A 262 0.61 10.59 12.61
N VAL A 263 1.58 11.01 11.81
CA VAL A 263 2.11 10.23 10.69
C VAL A 263 3.32 9.44 11.15
N LEU A 264 3.31 8.13 10.89
CA LEU A 264 4.41 7.23 11.23
C LEU A 264 5.19 6.83 9.97
N GLY A 265 6.51 6.71 10.12
CA GLY A 265 7.40 6.18 9.09
C GLY A 265 8.53 5.36 9.70
N THR A 266 8.95 4.28 9.03
CA THR A 266 10.08 3.45 9.46
C THR A 266 11.17 3.40 8.40
N CYS A 267 12.42 3.25 8.84
CA CYS A 267 13.55 2.94 7.97
C CYS A 267 14.41 1.82 8.55
N GLY A 268 15.18 1.16 7.70
CA GLY A 268 16.04 0.05 8.11
C GLY A 268 17.00 -0.43 7.02
N GLN A 269 17.72 -1.50 7.34
CA GLN A 269 18.67 -2.14 6.44
C GLN A 269 18.82 -3.62 6.76
N GLY A 270 19.08 -4.44 5.74
CA GLY A 270 19.46 -5.85 5.94
C GLY A 270 18.37 -6.71 6.60
N GLY A 271 17.09 -6.38 6.39
CA GLY A 271 15.98 -7.10 7.00
C GLY A 271 15.63 -6.64 8.43
N ARG A 272 16.14 -5.49 8.88
CA ARG A 272 15.88 -4.98 10.24
C ARG A 272 15.52 -3.50 10.23
N GLY A 273 14.41 -3.15 10.87
CA GLY A 273 14.04 -1.76 11.13
C GLY A 273 14.97 -1.17 12.18
N THR A 274 15.39 0.07 11.96
CA THR A 274 16.36 0.76 12.83
C THR A 274 15.80 2.02 13.48
N LEU A 275 14.88 2.71 12.80
CA LEU A 275 14.25 3.93 13.32
C LEU A 275 12.80 4.00 12.86
N MET A 276 11.93 4.40 13.77
CA MET A 276 10.58 4.86 13.52
C MET A 276 10.48 6.30 14.01
N VAL A 277 9.81 7.14 13.23
CA VAL A 277 9.45 8.52 13.60
C VAL A 277 7.93 8.67 13.59
N ALA A 278 7.42 9.46 14.54
CA ALA A 278 6.03 9.90 14.58
C ALA A 278 6.01 11.43 14.47
N VAL A 279 5.32 11.95 13.45
CA VAL A 279 5.35 13.36 13.06
C VAL A 279 3.95 13.93 13.05
N ASP A 280 3.79 15.10 13.66
CA ASP A 280 2.59 15.92 13.55
C ASP A 280 2.58 16.64 12.19
N PRO A 281 1.61 16.36 11.31
CA PRO A 281 1.62 16.82 9.92
C PRO A 281 1.10 18.25 9.74
N SER A 282 0.84 18.99 10.82
CA SER A 282 0.37 20.39 10.76
C SER A 282 1.50 21.42 10.57
N GLY A 283 2.75 20.97 10.55
CA GLY A 283 3.91 21.86 10.46
C GLY A 283 4.14 22.44 9.06
N SER A 284 5.18 23.27 8.94
CA SER A 284 5.61 23.88 7.68
C SER A 284 7.13 23.94 7.59
N GLY A 285 7.68 23.65 6.41
CA GLY A 285 9.12 23.60 6.16
C GLY A 285 9.81 22.40 6.82
N ASP A 286 11.07 22.57 7.23
CA ASP A 286 11.76 21.54 8.01
C ASP A 286 11.16 21.49 9.42
N VAL A 287 10.55 20.35 9.76
CA VAL A 287 9.89 20.11 11.04
C VAL A 287 10.60 19.10 11.93
N SER A 288 11.82 18.71 11.56
CA SER A 288 12.64 17.69 12.25
C SER A 288 12.82 17.94 13.76
N THR A 289 12.77 19.20 14.19
CA THR A 289 12.94 19.60 15.60
C THR A 289 11.67 20.13 16.26
N THR A 290 10.60 20.35 15.49
CA THR A 290 9.38 21.05 15.97
C THR A 290 8.14 20.16 16.00
N HIS A 291 8.02 19.19 15.09
CA HIS A 291 6.82 18.37 14.95
C HIS A 291 7.09 16.86 15.05
N VAL A 292 8.34 16.42 15.20
CA VAL A 292 8.64 15.04 15.60
C VAL A 292 8.21 14.84 17.05
N LYS A 293 7.16 14.04 17.27
CA LYS A 293 6.55 13.81 18.60
C LYS A 293 7.12 12.60 19.30
N ALA A 294 7.58 11.60 18.56
CA ALA A 294 8.25 10.44 19.11
C ALA A 294 9.22 9.82 18.10
N THR A 295 10.25 9.16 18.63
CA THR A 295 11.10 8.25 17.90
C THR A 295 11.19 6.91 18.63
N ARG A 296 11.51 5.86 17.89
CA ARG A 296 11.72 4.52 18.43
C ARG A 296 12.79 3.82 17.62
N GLU A 297 13.62 3.00 18.29
CA GLU A 297 14.72 2.26 17.65
C GLU A 297 14.68 0.75 17.91
N GLN A 298 13.61 0.27 18.57
CA GLN A 298 13.53 -1.11 19.05
C GLN A 298 12.40 -1.90 18.38
N ASN A 299 12.70 -3.13 17.99
CA ASN A 299 11.73 -4.11 17.48
C ASN A 299 10.88 -3.55 16.33
N LEU A 300 11.52 -2.98 15.31
CA LEU A 300 10.87 -2.32 14.19
C LEU A 300 10.87 -3.19 12.94
N PRO A 301 9.83 -3.12 12.10
CA PRO A 301 9.87 -3.67 10.76
C PRO A 301 10.73 -2.83 9.82
N TYR A 302 11.31 -3.50 8.84
CA TYR A 302 11.96 -2.88 7.70
C TYR A 302 11.08 -2.97 6.46
N VAL A 303 10.77 -4.18 5.99
CA VAL A 303 9.98 -4.40 4.77
C VAL A 303 8.47 -4.33 5.03
N PRO A 304 7.89 -5.09 5.98
CA PRO A 304 6.44 -5.05 6.21
C PRO A 304 6.00 -3.66 6.67
N THR A 305 4.94 -3.14 6.06
CA THR A 305 4.29 -1.94 6.58
C THR A 305 3.55 -2.31 7.87
N PRO A 306 3.84 -1.68 9.03
CA PRO A 306 3.07 -1.91 10.26
C PRO A 306 1.57 -1.66 10.06
N ILE A 307 0.76 -1.99 11.06
CA ILE A 307 -0.67 -1.66 11.01
C ILE A 307 -1.11 -0.94 12.28
N VAL A 308 -1.89 0.13 12.11
CA VAL A 308 -2.59 0.81 13.19
C VAL A 308 -4.04 0.34 13.18
N PHE A 309 -4.58 -0.02 14.35
CA PHE A 309 -6.00 -0.30 14.52
C PHE A 309 -6.45 0.14 15.92
N GLY A 310 -7.42 1.06 15.98
CA GLY A 310 -7.75 1.76 17.22
C GLY A 310 -6.55 2.55 17.73
N ASP A 311 -6.23 2.40 19.01
CA ASP A 311 -5.07 3.01 19.67
C ASP A 311 -3.82 2.12 19.67
N HIS A 312 -3.83 1.02 18.89
CA HIS A 312 -2.73 0.08 18.83
C HIS A 312 -1.98 0.15 17.51
N LEU A 313 -0.66 0.23 17.60
CA LEU A 313 0.28 0.02 16.50
C LEU A 313 0.91 -1.38 16.64
N TYR A 314 0.77 -2.19 15.60
CA TYR A 314 1.36 -3.52 15.52
C TYR A 314 2.59 -3.50 14.60
N LEU A 315 3.76 -3.49 15.23
CA LEU A 315 5.07 -3.54 14.61
C LEU A 315 5.43 -4.99 14.29
N TRP A 316 5.01 -5.47 13.12
CA TRP A 316 5.29 -6.83 12.64
C TRP A 316 6.60 -6.87 11.86
N ASN A 317 7.69 -7.31 12.48
CA ASN A 317 8.99 -7.27 11.84
C ASN A 317 9.27 -8.47 10.91
N ASP A 318 10.31 -8.30 10.08
CA ASP A 318 10.73 -9.23 9.03
C ASP A 318 11.09 -10.64 9.54
N ASP A 319 11.41 -10.78 10.83
CA ASP A 319 11.84 -12.03 11.49
C ASP A 319 10.73 -12.65 12.37
N GLY A 320 9.47 -12.22 12.19
CA GLY A 320 8.32 -12.79 12.88
C GLY A 320 8.27 -12.48 14.37
N ILE A 321 8.75 -11.31 14.79
CA ILE A 321 8.42 -10.70 16.08
C ILE A 321 7.37 -9.63 15.84
N VAL A 322 6.31 -9.66 16.64
CA VAL A 322 5.27 -8.62 16.65
C VAL A 322 5.33 -7.89 17.98
N CYS A 323 5.36 -6.57 17.93
CA CYS A 323 5.18 -5.72 19.10
C CYS A 323 3.90 -4.90 18.96
N CYS A 324 3.12 -4.84 20.02
CA CYS A 324 2.01 -3.90 20.12
C CYS A 324 2.46 -2.70 20.95
N VAL A 325 2.12 -1.51 20.46
CA VAL A 325 2.46 -0.21 21.04
C VAL A 325 1.18 0.62 21.12
N ASN A 326 1.01 1.38 22.20
CA ASN A 326 -0.13 2.30 22.33
C ASN A 326 0.21 3.64 21.62
N THR A 327 -0.57 4.02 20.60
CA THR A 327 -0.35 5.24 19.81
C THR A 327 -0.82 6.51 20.53
N SER A 328 -1.66 6.37 21.54
CA SER A 328 -2.19 7.46 22.36
C SER A 328 -1.37 7.68 23.65
N GLY A 329 -0.42 6.79 23.95
CA GLY A 329 0.47 6.86 25.11
C GLY A 329 1.94 7.01 24.73
N ASP A 330 2.82 6.39 25.51
CA ASP A 330 4.25 6.32 25.20
C ASP A 330 4.53 5.28 24.10
N MET A 331 4.89 5.75 22.91
CA MET A 331 5.22 4.89 21.77
C MET A 331 6.59 4.18 21.87
N THR A 332 7.39 4.49 22.88
CA THR A 332 8.70 3.87 23.10
C THR A 332 8.61 2.52 23.81
N GLU A 333 7.50 2.25 24.52
CA GLU A 333 7.27 1.00 25.24
C GLU A 333 6.36 0.05 24.48
N ASN A 334 6.50 -1.25 24.77
CA ASN A 334 5.58 -2.26 24.24
C ASN A 334 4.44 -2.46 25.24
N VAL A 335 3.20 -2.49 24.74
CA VAL A 335 2.08 -3.11 25.46
C VAL A 335 2.34 -4.61 25.59
N TRP A 336 2.76 -5.24 24.49
CA TRP A 336 3.26 -6.61 24.50
C TRP A 336 4.23 -6.85 23.35
N ARG A 337 5.02 -7.93 23.47
CA ARG A 337 5.93 -8.43 22.42
C ARG A 337 5.84 -9.95 22.37
N ALA A 338 5.69 -10.49 21.17
CA ALA A 338 5.61 -11.93 20.95
C ALA A 338 6.38 -12.35 19.70
N ARG A 339 6.89 -13.58 19.70
CA ARG A 339 7.48 -14.21 18.51
C ARG A 339 6.42 -15.10 17.89
N VAL A 340 5.95 -14.72 16.71
CA VAL A 340 5.11 -15.59 15.86
C VAL A 340 5.96 -16.56 15.05
N GLY A 341 7.21 -16.21 14.72
CA GLY A 341 8.06 -17.05 13.87
C GLY A 341 7.68 -16.99 12.37
N GLY A 342 8.58 -17.48 11.53
CA GLY A 342 8.56 -17.23 10.08
C GLY A 342 9.26 -15.91 9.70
N ASN A 343 9.45 -15.72 8.40
CA ASN A 343 9.93 -14.46 7.83
C ASN A 343 8.79 -13.73 7.11
N PHE A 344 8.85 -12.40 7.03
CA PHE A 344 7.77 -11.59 6.47
C PHE A 344 8.31 -10.50 5.54
N SER A 345 7.75 -10.47 4.33
CA SER A 345 7.89 -9.36 3.37
C SER A 345 6.54 -8.74 3.02
N GLY A 346 5.46 -9.54 3.03
CA GLY A 346 4.09 -9.03 2.94
C GLY A 346 3.72 -8.22 4.19
N SER A 347 2.82 -7.26 4.04
CA SER A 347 2.36 -6.43 5.15
C SER A 347 1.09 -7.00 5.80
N PRO A 348 0.88 -6.83 7.11
CA PRO A 348 -0.35 -7.21 7.77
C PRO A 348 -1.55 -6.34 7.33
N ILE A 349 -2.74 -6.95 7.25
CA ILE A 349 -4.03 -6.25 7.15
C ILE A 349 -4.93 -6.62 8.34
N VAL A 350 -5.90 -5.77 8.67
CA VAL A 350 -6.94 -6.06 9.68
C VAL A 350 -8.26 -6.35 8.98
N ILE A 351 -8.89 -7.45 9.37
CA ILE A 351 -10.23 -7.84 8.96
C ILE A 351 -11.02 -8.15 10.23
N ASP A 352 -12.07 -7.37 10.51
CA ASP A 352 -12.97 -7.60 11.66
C ASP A 352 -12.20 -7.82 12.97
N GLY A 353 -11.31 -6.87 13.29
CA GLY A 353 -10.51 -6.86 14.52
C GLY A 353 -9.42 -7.94 14.61
N ARG A 354 -9.07 -8.60 13.50
CA ARG A 354 -8.03 -9.64 13.44
C ARG A 354 -6.98 -9.29 12.40
N ILE A 355 -5.71 -9.50 12.74
CA ILE A 355 -4.56 -9.17 11.89
C ILE A 355 -4.19 -10.40 11.07
N PHE A 356 -4.23 -10.30 9.74
CA PHE A 356 -3.80 -11.34 8.80
C PHE A 356 -2.48 -10.92 8.16
N CYS A 357 -1.45 -11.76 8.24
CA CYS A 357 -0.16 -11.51 7.61
C CYS A 357 0.38 -12.79 6.95
N ILE A 358 0.86 -12.69 5.71
CA ILE A 358 1.43 -13.83 4.98
C ILE A 358 2.94 -13.88 5.22
N SER A 359 3.45 -15.03 5.65
CA SER A 359 4.89 -15.28 5.74
C SER A 359 5.51 -15.51 4.36
N GLU A 360 6.83 -15.39 4.27
CA GLU A 360 7.63 -15.67 3.08
C GLU A 360 7.44 -17.11 2.56
N ASP A 361 7.14 -18.05 3.46
CA ASP A 361 6.85 -19.46 3.15
C ASP A 361 5.38 -19.72 2.78
N GLY A 362 4.57 -18.67 2.67
CA GLY A 362 3.17 -18.80 2.26
C GLY A 362 2.25 -19.29 3.37
N GLU A 363 2.56 -19.02 4.63
CA GLU A 363 1.65 -19.29 5.74
C GLU A 363 0.93 -18.00 6.13
N VAL A 364 -0.41 -18.01 6.12
CA VAL A 364 -1.19 -16.91 6.67
C VAL A 364 -1.27 -17.07 8.18
N VAL A 365 -0.76 -16.10 8.92
CA VAL A 365 -0.81 -16.04 10.39
C VAL A 365 -1.88 -15.03 10.79
N VAL A 366 -2.78 -15.45 11.70
CA VAL A 366 -3.89 -14.62 12.19
C VAL A 366 -3.71 -14.32 13.67
N LEU A 367 -3.66 -13.04 14.05
CA LEU A 367 -3.61 -12.58 15.44
C LEU A 367 -4.88 -11.82 15.82
N ALA A 368 -5.26 -11.84 17.10
CA ALA A 368 -6.22 -10.89 17.62
C ALA A 368 -5.60 -9.49 17.74
N THR A 369 -6.44 -8.46 17.62
CA THR A 369 -6.09 -7.11 18.06
C THR A 369 -6.35 -6.93 19.56
N GLY A 370 -5.64 -6.02 20.20
CA GLY A 370 -5.85 -5.59 21.58
C GLY A 370 -4.59 -5.61 22.44
N ASP A 371 -4.79 -5.44 23.75
CA ASP A 371 -3.72 -5.32 24.75
C ASP A 371 -3.03 -6.63 25.12
N LYS A 372 -3.41 -7.75 24.49
CA LYS A 372 -2.82 -9.06 24.74
C LYS A 372 -2.48 -9.73 23.43
N TYR A 373 -1.34 -10.41 23.42
CA TYR A 373 -0.99 -11.31 22.34
C TYR A 373 -1.91 -12.53 22.35
N GLU A 374 -2.54 -12.80 21.20
CA GLU A 374 -3.31 -14.01 20.95
C GLU A 374 -3.14 -14.45 19.50
N LEU A 375 -2.59 -15.66 19.30
CA LEU A 375 -2.52 -16.32 18.00
C LEU A 375 -3.83 -17.06 17.75
N LEU A 376 -4.59 -16.61 16.74
CA LEU A 376 -5.89 -17.18 16.41
C LEU A 376 -5.79 -18.34 15.42
N GLY A 377 -4.77 -18.35 14.57
CA GLY A 377 -4.66 -19.40 13.57
C GLY A 377 -3.50 -19.28 12.60
N ARG A 378 -3.28 -20.37 11.88
CA ARG A 378 -2.33 -20.49 10.77
C ARG A 378 -2.98 -21.29 9.65
N SER A 379 -2.75 -20.89 8.40
CA SER A 379 -3.26 -21.62 7.24
C SER A 379 -2.25 -21.53 6.08
N PRO A 380 -1.78 -22.68 5.55
CA PRO A 380 -0.82 -22.69 4.45
C PRO A 380 -1.50 -22.35 3.12
N LEU A 381 -0.80 -21.60 2.27
CA LEU A 381 -1.20 -21.30 0.89
C LEU A 381 -0.58 -22.28 -0.12
N GLY A 382 0.41 -23.06 0.30
CA GLY A 382 1.05 -24.10 -0.53
C GLY A 382 2.04 -23.56 -1.57
N ASP A 383 2.47 -22.31 -1.47
CA ASP A 383 3.48 -21.65 -2.31
C ASP A 383 4.01 -20.40 -1.60
N ASN A 384 5.25 -20.00 -1.87
CA ASN A 384 5.89 -18.84 -1.23
C ASN A 384 5.13 -17.53 -1.56
N SER A 385 5.19 -16.54 -0.67
CA SER A 385 4.52 -15.25 -0.89
C SER A 385 5.24 -14.07 -0.27
N TYR A 386 5.32 -12.96 -1.01
CA TYR A 386 5.69 -11.64 -0.49
C TYR A 386 4.55 -10.62 -0.62
N ALA A 387 3.35 -11.08 -1.02
CA ALA A 387 2.22 -10.21 -1.27
C ALA A 387 1.49 -9.85 0.03
N THR A 388 0.76 -8.73 0.00
CA THR A 388 -0.19 -8.37 1.06
C THR A 388 -1.59 -8.87 0.67
N PRO A 389 -2.39 -9.45 1.58
CA PRO A 389 -3.75 -9.86 1.25
C PRO A 389 -4.62 -8.66 0.83
N ALA A 390 -5.68 -8.95 0.06
CA ALA A 390 -6.67 -7.96 -0.37
C ALA A 390 -8.08 -8.40 0.02
N VAL A 391 -8.99 -7.44 0.22
CA VAL A 391 -10.35 -7.72 0.69
C VAL A 391 -11.35 -6.99 -0.17
N GLY A 392 -12.33 -7.69 -0.73
CA GLY A 392 -13.40 -7.04 -1.47
C GLY A 392 -14.49 -8.02 -1.88
N ASN A 393 -15.68 -7.50 -2.16
CA ASN A 393 -16.87 -8.28 -2.51
C ASN A 393 -17.16 -9.46 -1.57
N GLY A 394 -17.01 -9.27 -0.25
CA GLY A 394 -17.25 -10.35 0.70
C GLY A 394 -16.18 -11.44 0.71
N ARG A 395 -14.99 -11.17 0.17
CA ARG A 395 -13.91 -12.15 -0.01
C ARG A 395 -12.56 -11.60 0.44
N VAL A 396 -11.63 -12.52 0.71
CA VAL A 396 -10.22 -12.25 0.91
C VAL A 396 -9.42 -12.98 -0.15
N TYR A 397 -8.49 -12.27 -0.76
CA TYR A 397 -7.62 -12.76 -1.82
C TYR A 397 -6.19 -12.91 -1.29
N PHE A 398 -5.65 -14.12 -1.41
CA PHE A 398 -4.29 -14.45 -1.02
C PHE A 398 -3.48 -14.76 -2.27
N ARG A 399 -2.46 -13.92 -2.54
CA ARG A 399 -1.54 -14.15 -3.64
C ARG A 399 -0.26 -14.81 -3.14
N THR A 400 0.20 -15.83 -3.86
CA THR A 400 1.54 -16.41 -3.75
C THR A 400 2.36 -16.06 -4.99
N PHE A 401 3.55 -16.64 -5.15
CA PHE A 401 4.37 -16.42 -6.34
C PHE A 401 3.66 -16.85 -7.62
N HIS A 402 2.97 -18.00 -7.58
CA HIS A 402 2.39 -18.64 -8.76
C HIS A 402 0.89 -18.91 -8.65
N LYS A 403 0.24 -18.60 -7.53
CA LYS A 403 -1.19 -18.86 -7.31
C LYS A 403 -1.93 -17.65 -6.77
N LEU A 404 -3.23 -17.65 -7.00
CA LEU A 404 -4.18 -16.75 -6.36
C LEU A 404 -5.32 -17.58 -5.78
N ALA A 405 -5.54 -17.45 -4.47
CA ALA A 405 -6.60 -18.13 -3.75
C ALA A 405 -7.65 -17.12 -3.26
N CYS A 406 -8.92 -17.51 -3.31
CA CYS A 406 -10.05 -16.72 -2.85
C CYS A 406 -10.78 -17.43 -1.73
N LEU A 407 -10.92 -16.75 -0.60
CA LEU A 407 -11.69 -17.21 0.55
C LEU A 407 -12.92 -16.31 0.73
N LYS A 408 -14.11 -16.91 0.74
CA LYS A 408 -15.37 -16.17 0.91
C LYS A 408 -15.75 -16.05 2.38
N ALA A 409 -16.30 -14.91 2.76
CA ALA A 409 -16.92 -14.72 4.05
C ALA A 409 -18.10 -15.71 4.24
N LYS A 410 -18.13 -16.35 5.41
CA LYS A 410 -19.25 -17.18 5.84
C LYS A 410 -20.33 -16.26 6.41
N SER A 411 -21.58 -16.51 6.03
CA SER A 411 -22.78 -15.78 6.47
C SER A 411 -23.08 -15.94 7.95
#